data_AF-N1MPN6-F1
#
_entry.id   AF-N1MPN6-F1
#
_cell.length_a   1.000
_cell.length_b   1.000
_cell.length_c   1.000
_cell.angle_alpha   90.00
_cell.angle_beta   90.00
_cell.angle_gamma   90.00
#
_symmetry.space_group_name_H-M   'P 1'
#
loop_
_entity.id
_entity.type
_entity.pdbx_description
1 polymer ?
#
loop_
_entity_poly.entity_id
_entity_poly.type
_entity_poly.pdbx_seq_one_letter_code
_entity_poly.pdbx_strand_id
1 'polypeptide(L)'
;MKPFSDATVAIIARSANLVMGAADEIALGLYRQLRRRSAEATGDEASALETQCVANIATFVRDVASNIGARDVRERFSGRLEGFQMHRSTYAVVGDILKPVLKDVLGADATNQLCAAWGDAYWGIASPPSQAA
;
A
#
# COMPACT_ATOMS: atom_id res chain seq x y z
N MET A 1 -19.47 -3.62 -0.61
CA MET A 1 -18.28 -4.22 0.03
C MET A 1 -18.44 -4.20 1.55
N LYS A 2 -17.91 -5.19 2.29
CA LYS A 2 -17.92 -5.19 3.76
C LYS A 2 -16.95 -4.11 4.28
N PRO A 3 -17.29 -3.31 5.32
CA PRO A 3 -16.36 -2.36 5.91
C PRO A 3 -15.11 -3.06 6.49
N PHE A 4 -14.03 -2.31 6.68
CA PHE A 4 -12.91 -2.78 7.49
C PHE A 4 -13.35 -3.09 8.91
N SER A 5 -12.64 -3.99 9.59
CA SER A 5 -12.90 -4.23 11.00
C SER A 5 -12.56 -3.00 11.81
N ASP A 6 -13.29 -2.77 12.91
CA ASP A 6 -13.02 -1.63 13.81
C ASP A 6 -11.58 -1.67 14.35
N ALA A 7 -11.02 -2.87 14.55
CA ALA A 7 -9.63 -3.06 14.96
C ALA A 7 -8.63 -2.58 13.89
N THR A 8 -8.85 -2.94 12.62
CA THR A 8 -8.02 -2.48 11.49
C THR A 8 -8.07 -0.96 11.37
N VAL A 9 -9.27 -0.38 11.43
CA VAL A 9 -9.48 1.07 11.37
C VAL A 9 -8.76 1.78 12.52
N ALA A 10 -8.94 1.30 13.75
CA ALA A 10 -8.32 1.90 14.93
C ALA A 10 -6.79 1.86 14.89
N ILE A 11 -6.19 0.75 14.46
CA ILE A 11 -4.73 0.61 14.36
C ILE A 11 -4.17 1.55 13.29
N ILE A 12 -4.79 1.60 12.11
CA ILE A 12 -4.32 2.47 11.02
C ILE A 12 -4.51 3.94 11.41
N ALA A 13 -5.65 4.32 11.98
CA ALA A 13 -5.90 5.68 12.44
C ALA A 13 -4.89 6.12 13.52
N ARG A 14 -4.57 5.24 14.48
CA ARG A 14 -3.57 5.53 15.53
C ARG A 14 -2.15 5.67 14.97
N SER A 15 -1.82 4.93 13.91
CA SER A 15 -0.52 4.97 13.25
C SER A 15 -0.44 5.98 12.11
N ALA A 16 -1.51 6.76 11.84
CA ALA A 16 -1.59 7.61 10.67
C ALA A 16 -0.44 8.62 10.58
N ASN A 17 -0.15 9.36 11.65
CA ASN A 17 0.94 10.35 11.66
C ASN A 17 2.31 9.71 11.38
N LEU A 18 2.57 8.54 11.99
CA LEU A 18 3.82 7.80 11.78
C LEU A 18 3.96 7.36 10.31
N VAL A 19 2.92 6.71 9.78
CA VAL A 19 2.95 6.18 8.42
C VAL A 19 2.97 7.29 7.37
N MET A 20 2.24 8.39 7.60
CA MET A 20 2.24 9.55 6.71
C MET A 20 3.59 10.26 6.68
N GLY A 21 4.26 10.37 7.84
CA GLY A 21 5.61 10.92 7.94
C GLY A 21 6.65 10.08 7.20
N ALA A 22 6.47 8.76 7.19
CA ALA A 22 7.35 7.81 6.51
C ALA A 22 6.88 7.40 5.09
N ALA A 23 5.83 8.04 4.55
CA ALA A 23 5.16 7.55 3.35
C ALA A 23 6.06 7.51 2.11
N ASP A 24 6.97 8.47 1.96
CA ASP A 24 7.91 8.49 0.82
C ASP A 24 8.94 7.36 0.92
N GLU A 25 9.43 7.06 2.12
CA GLU A 25 10.37 5.96 2.38
C GLU A 25 9.71 4.60 2.18
N ILE A 26 8.46 4.43 2.66
CA ILE A 26 7.65 3.24 2.41
C ILE A 26 7.44 3.06 0.90
N ALA A 27 7.05 4.11 0.19
CA ALA A 27 6.81 4.07 -1.25
C ALA A 27 8.07 3.70 -2.03
N LEU A 28 9.20 4.30 -1.69
CA LEU A 28 10.49 4.00 -2.28
C LEU A 28 10.92 2.55 -2.00
N GLY A 29 10.71 2.07 -0.77
CA GLY A 29 10.97 0.68 -0.38
C GLY A 29 10.13 -0.31 -1.21
N LEU A 30 8.83 -0.06 -1.36
CA LEU A 30 7.93 -0.85 -2.18
C LEU A 30 8.38 -0.87 -3.65
N TYR A 31 8.65 0.31 -4.23
CA TYR A 31 9.09 0.43 -5.61
C TYR A 31 10.40 -0.32 -5.87
N ARG A 32 11.41 -0.16 -5.00
CA ARG A 32 12.69 -0.88 -5.14
C ARG A 32 12.52 -2.39 -5.09
N GLN A 33 11.63 -2.88 -4.21
CA GLN A 33 11.33 -4.31 -4.11
C GLN A 33 10.60 -4.83 -5.35
N LEU A 34 9.66 -4.06 -5.90
CA LEU A 34 8.99 -4.37 -7.16
C LEU A 34 9.97 -4.41 -8.32
N ARG A 35 10.80 -3.37 -8.47
CA ARG A 35 11.83 -3.28 -9.51
C ARG A 35 12.89 -4.36 -9.40
N ARG A 36 13.21 -4.83 -8.19
CA ARG A 36 14.14 -5.97 -8.02
C ARG A 36 13.53 -7.28 -8.51
N ARG A 37 12.21 -7.40 -8.45
CA ARG A 37 11.45 -8.58 -8.89
C ARG A 37 11.03 -8.48 -10.36
N SER A 38 10.99 -7.27 -10.95
CA SER A 38 10.81 -7.07 -12.39
C SER A 38 12.18 -6.99 -13.09
N ALA A 39 12.35 -7.66 -14.22
CA ALA A 39 13.61 -7.65 -14.97
C ALA A 39 13.69 -6.46 -15.94
N GLU A 40 13.26 -5.27 -15.50
CA GLU A 40 12.99 -4.13 -16.39
C GLU A 40 14.18 -3.15 -16.53
N ALA A 41 14.14 -2.38 -17.63
CA ALA A 41 15.25 -1.60 -18.19
C ALA A 41 15.77 -0.46 -17.30
N THR A 42 17.07 -0.18 -17.46
CA THR A 42 17.80 0.92 -16.80
C THR A 42 18.07 2.07 -17.79
N GLY A 43 17.68 3.31 -17.47
CA GLY A 43 17.92 4.52 -18.29
C GLY A 43 17.26 5.79 -17.70
N ASP A 44 17.45 6.96 -18.34
CA ASP A 44 16.96 8.25 -17.83
C ASP A 44 15.43 8.38 -17.81
N GLU A 45 14.71 7.87 -18.82
CA GLU A 45 13.25 7.80 -18.80
C GLU A 45 12.73 6.91 -17.66
N ALA A 46 13.48 5.85 -17.30
CA ALA A 46 13.13 5.00 -16.17
C ALA A 46 13.25 5.74 -14.84
N SER A 47 14.15 6.74 -14.72
CA SER A 47 14.31 7.57 -13.52
C SER A 47 13.15 8.55 -13.32
N ALA A 48 12.65 9.17 -14.40
CA ALA A 48 11.47 10.04 -14.33
C ALA A 48 10.20 9.25 -13.97
N LEU A 49 10.01 8.08 -14.59
CA LEU A 49 8.90 7.18 -14.28
C LEU A 49 8.99 6.62 -12.86
N GLU A 50 10.20 6.31 -12.37
CA GLU A 50 10.45 5.92 -10.98
C GLU A 50 9.96 7.01 -10.01
N THR A 51 10.38 8.26 -10.23
CA THR A 51 10.02 9.38 -9.38
C THR A 51 8.51 9.57 -9.30
N GLN A 52 7.83 9.50 -10.45
CA GLN A 52 6.38 9.62 -10.51
C GLN A 52 5.67 8.44 -9.83
N CYS A 53 6.16 7.21 -10.02
CA CYS A 53 5.59 6.02 -9.41
C CYS A 53 5.70 6.06 -7.87
N VAL A 54 6.88 6.40 -7.35
CA VAL A 54 7.11 6.55 -5.90
C VAL A 54 6.19 7.63 -5.32
N ALA A 55 6.07 8.79 -5.96
CA ALA A 55 5.17 9.85 -5.52
C ALA A 55 3.69 9.41 -5.48
N ASN A 56 3.26 8.65 -6.48
CA ASN A 56 1.90 8.11 -6.54
C ASN A 56 1.63 7.10 -5.40
N ILE A 57 2.57 6.19 -5.13
CA ILE A 57 2.47 5.23 -4.03
C ILE A 57 2.44 5.98 -2.68
N ALA A 58 3.31 6.97 -2.48
CA ALA A 58 3.37 7.74 -1.24
C ALA A 58 2.06 8.50 -0.99
N THR A 59 1.51 9.12 -2.03
CA THR A 59 0.18 9.77 -1.97
C THR A 59 -0.91 8.77 -1.60
N PHE A 60 -0.90 7.60 -2.22
CA PHE A 60 -1.87 6.54 -1.91
C PHE A 60 -1.79 6.09 -0.45
N VAL A 61 -0.58 5.88 0.08
CA VAL A 61 -0.36 5.50 1.49
C VAL A 61 -0.91 6.58 2.44
N ARG A 62 -0.61 7.86 2.18
CA ARG A 62 -1.13 8.98 2.99
C ARG A 62 -2.65 9.07 2.97
N ASP A 63 -3.23 8.90 1.79
CA ASP A 63 -4.67 8.98 1.61
C ASP A 63 -5.37 7.84 2.34
N VAL A 64 -4.87 6.61 2.27
CA VAL A 64 -5.40 5.47 3.02
C VAL A 64 -5.29 5.72 4.52
N ALA A 65 -4.11 6.15 5.01
CA ALA A 65 -3.88 6.44 6.43
C ALA A 65 -4.89 7.49 6.97
N SER A 66 -5.18 8.52 6.17
CA SER A 66 -6.05 9.62 6.57
C SER A 66 -7.55 9.30 6.46
N ASN A 67 -7.92 8.35 5.60
CA ASN A 67 -9.33 8.10 5.25
C ASN A 67 -9.81 6.67 5.60
N ILE A 68 -9.04 5.88 6.34
CA ILE A 68 -9.35 4.47 6.59
C ILE A 68 -10.73 4.23 7.25
N GLY A 69 -11.23 5.21 8.01
CA GLY A 69 -12.54 5.15 8.67
C GLY A 69 -13.73 5.60 7.80
N ALA A 70 -13.49 6.07 6.58
CA ALA A 70 -14.56 6.49 5.68
C ALA A 70 -15.37 5.27 5.20
N ARG A 71 -16.70 5.44 5.03
CA ARG A 71 -17.59 4.33 4.63
C ARG A 71 -17.30 3.79 3.23
N ASP A 72 -16.86 4.67 2.34
CA ASP A 72 -16.57 4.42 0.92
C ASP A 72 -15.09 4.08 0.67
N VAL A 73 -14.25 4.04 1.73
CA VAL A 73 -12.79 3.86 1.64
C VAL A 73 -12.39 2.75 0.66
N ARG A 74 -13.00 1.57 0.76
CA ARG A 74 -12.64 0.43 -0.09
C ARG A 74 -12.95 0.70 -1.55
N GLU A 75 -14.18 1.10 -1.87
CA GLU A 75 -14.60 1.37 -3.24
C GLU A 75 -13.74 2.48 -3.88
N ARG A 76 -13.54 3.58 -3.14
CA ARG A 76 -12.73 4.72 -3.58
C ARG A 76 -11.29 4.30 -3.88
N PHE A 77 -10.64 3.55 -3.00
CA PHE A 77 -9.25 3.17 -3.18
C PHE A 77 -9.07 1.98 -4.12
N SER A 78 -10.03 1.06 -4.22
CA SER A 78 -10.02 -0.02 -5.22
C SER A 78 -10.08 0.57 -6.63
N GLY A 79 -10.99 1.51 -6.91
CA GLY A 79 -11.08 2.15 -8.22
C GLY A 79 -9.81 2.94 -8.58
N ARG A 80 -9.18 3.62 -7.61
CA ARG A 80 -7.87 4.25 -7.81
C ARG A 80 -6.76 3.24 -8.10
N LEU A 81 -6.78 2.11 -7.38
CA LEU A 81 -5.78 1.07 -7.51
C LEU A 81 -5.88 0.33 -8.86
N GLU A 82 -7.10 0.14 -9.38
CA GLU A 82 -7.37 -0.36 -10.73
C GLU A 82 -6.88 0.61 -11.81
N GLY A 83 -6.98 1.91 -11.56
CA GLY A 83 -6.47 2.96 -12.46
C GLY A 83 -4.96 2.87 -12.74
N PHE A 84 -4.17 2.21 -11.88
CA PHE A 84 -2.76 1.93 -12.15
C PHE A 84 -2.52 0.80 -13.17
N GLN A 85 -3.57 0.11 -13.60
CA GLN A 85 -3.53 -0.95 -14.63
C GLN A 85 -2.44 -2.02 -14.38
N MET A 86 -2.19 -2.33 -13.10
CA MET A 86 -1.17 -3.31 -12.74
C MET A 86 -1.63 -4.73 -13.06
N HIS A 87 -0.70 -5.58 -13.50
CA HIS A 87 -0.98 -6.99 -13.69
C HIS A 87 -1.37 -7.63 -12.34
N ARG A 88 -2.27 -8.62 -12.35
CA ARG A 88 -2.77 -9.27 -11.13
C ARG A 88 -1.62 -9.81 -10.24
N SER A 89 -0.59 -10.37 -10.87
CA SER A 89 0.62 -10.87 -10.19
C SER A 89 1.34 -9.79 -9.39
N THR A 90 1.31 -8.53 -9.85
CA THR A 90 1.94 -7.39 -9.17
C THR A 90 1.26 -7.14 -7.82
N TYR A 91 -0.07 -7.30 -7.72
CA TYR A 91 -0.76 -7.17 -6.43
C TYR A 91 -0.32 -8.24 -5.43
N ALA A 92 -0.10 -9.48 -5.88
CA ALA A 92 0.44 -10.53 -5.00
C ALA A 92 1.85 -10.17 -4.50
N VAL A 93 2.70 -9.70 -5.42
CA VAL A 93 4.05 -9.24 -5.08
C VAL A 93 4.03 -8.12 -4.05
N VAL A 94 3.18 -7.09 -4.21
CA VAL A 94 3.04 -5.99 -3.25
C VAL A 94 2.61 -6.51 -1.87
N GLY A 95 1.66 -7.45 -1.82
CA GLY A 95 1.21 -8.06 -0.57
C GLY A 95 2.36 -8.75 0.19
N ASP A 96 3.26 -9.44 -0.51
CA ASP A 96 4.41 -10.12 0.08
C ASP A 96 5.47 -9.14 0.63
N ILE A 97 5.66 -8.00 -0.05
CA ILE A 97 6.73 -7.04 0.28
C ILE A 97 6.26 -5.94 1.24
N LEU A 98 4.95 -5.75 1.44
CA LEU A 98 4.41 -4.68 2.28
C LEU A 98 4.92 -4.79 3.73
N LYS A 99 4.77 -5.95 4.35
CA LYS A 99 5.23 -6.20 5.72
C LYS A 99 6.74 -5.98 5.89
N PRO A 100 7.64 -6.58 5.08
CA PRO A 100 9.07 -6.36 5.24
C PRO A 100 9.47 -4.90 5.00
N VAL A 101 8.83 -4.18 4.06
CA VAL A 101 9.10 -2.75 3.85
C VAL A 101 8.67 -1.91 5.06
N LEU A 102 7.48 -2.15 5.61
CA LEU A 102 7.03 -1.45 6.83
C LEU A 102 7.99 -1.68 8.00
N LYS A 103 8.54 -2.90 8.13
CA LYS A 103 9.54 -3.22 9.17
C LYS A 103 10.88 -2.55 8.95
N ASP A 104 11.32 -2.46 7.71
CA ASP A 104 12.58 -1.81 7.34
C ASP A 104 12.51 -0.30 7.64
N VAL A 105 11.39 0.34 7.28
CA VAL A 105 11.22 1.79 7.40
C VAL A 105 10.86 2.23 8.82
N LEU A 106 9.87 1.58 9.45
CA LEU A 106 9.37 2.01 10.76
C LEU A 106 10.10 1.35 11.93
N GLY A 107 10.97 0.37 11.68
CA GLY A 107 11.76 -0.31 12.70
C GLY A 107 10.90 -0.90 13.83
N ALA A 108 11.19 -0.50 15.07
CA ALA A 108 10.47 -0.98 16.26
C ALA A 108 8.98 -0.59 16.28
N ASP A 109 8.60 0.50 15.60
CA ASP A 109 7.22 0.96 15.52
C ASP A 109 6.37 0.12 14.55
N ALA A 110 7.01 -0.69 13.69
CA ALA A 110 6.38 -1.66 12.80
C ALA A 110 5.86 -2.90 13.54
N THR A 111 5.04 -2.71 14.56
CA THR A 111 4.48 -3.81 15.36
C THR A 111 3.78 -4.84 14.48
N ASN A 112 3.70 -6.09 14.95
CA ASN A 112 3.01 -7.15 14.21
C ASN A 112 1.53 -6.80 13.95
N GLN A 113 0.88 -6.09 14.88
CA GLN A 113 -0.49 -5.62 14.74
C GLN A 113 -0.62 -4.53 13.66
N LEU A 114 0.31 -3.57 13.61
CA LEU A 114 0.35 -2.55 12.57
C LEU A 114 0.53 -3.20 11.19
N CYS A 115 1.51 -4.09 11.06
CA CYS A 115 1.76 -4.80 9.80
C CYS A 115 0.55 -5.62 9.34
N ALA A 116 -0.14 -6.29 10.27
CA ALA A 116 -1.34 -7.06 9.97
C ALA A 116 -2.49 -6.15 9.51
N ALA A 117 -2.74 -5.05 10.22
CA ALA A 117 -3.80 -4.10 9.86
C ALA A 117 -3.57 -3.49 8.47
N TRP A 118 -2.33 -3.11 8.14
CA TRP A 118 -1.98 -2.63 6.80
C TRP A 118 -2.09 -3.71 5.73
N GLY A 119 -1.78 -4.97 6.05
CA GLY A 119 -2.04 -6.11 5.18
C GLY A 119 -3.52 -6.32 4.90
N ASP A 120 -4.36 -6.26 5.94
CA ASP A 120 -5.83 -6.38 5.82
C ASP A 120 -6.41 -5.22 5.00
N ALA A 121 -5.92 -4.00 5.21
CA ALA A 121 -6.30 -2.83 4.44
C ALA A 121 -5.92 -2.99 2.97
N TYR A 122 -4.67 -3.37 2.71
CA TYR A 122 -4.17 -3.64 1.38
C TYR A 122 -5.04 -4.68 0.65
N TRP A 123 -5.25 -5.86 1.24
CA TRP A 123 -6.05 -6.90 0.60
C TRP A 123 -7.52 -6.53 0.49
N GLY A 124 -8.06 -5.76 1.43
CA GLY A 124 -9.43 -5.24 1.33
C GLY A 124 -9.63 -4.22 0.21
N ILE A 125 -8.56 -3.58 -0.27
CA ILE A 125 -8.54 -2.65 -1.41
C ILE A 125 -8.16 -3.37 -2.71
N ALA A 126 -7.15 -4.24 -2.67
CA ALA A 126 -6.58 -4.92 -3.85
C ALA A 126 -7.37 -6.16 -4.28
N SER A 127 -8.20 -6.73 -3.41
CA SER A 127 -9.05 -7.85 -3.82
C SER A 127 -10.24 -7.34 -4.62
N PRO A 128 -10.42 -7.76 -5.89
CA PRO A 128 -11.65 -7.50 -6.60
C PRO A 128 -12.84 -8.19 -5.89
N PRO A 129 -14.07 -7.67 -6.02
CA PRO A 129 -15.27 -8.29 -5.47
C PRO A 129 -15.62 -9.59 -6.23
N SER A 130 -14.89 -10.67 -5.99
CA SER A 130 -15.28 -12.01 -6.44
C SER A 130 -14.51 -13.09 -5.69
N GLN A 131 -15.02 -13.47 -4.51
CA GLN A 131 -15.08 -14.84 -3.99
C GLN A 131 -15.98 -14.83 -2.74
N ALA A 132 -17.26 -14.57 -2.99
CA ALA A 132 -18.36 -15.08 -2.18
C ALA A 132 -19.24 -15.86 -3.17
N ALA A 133 -18.81 -17.09 -3.45
CA ALA A 133 -19.60 -18.14 -4.07
C ALA A 133 -19.25 -19.43 -3.34
#